data_AF-A0A101GPH2-F1
#
_entry.id   AF-A0A101GPH2-F1
#
_cell.length_a   1.000
_cell.length_b   1.000
_cell.length_c   1.000
_cell.angle_alpha   90.00
_cell.angle_beta   90.00
_cell.angle_gamma   90.00
#
_symmetry.space_group_name_H-M   'P 1'
#
loop_
_entity.id
_entity.type
_entity.pdbx_description
1 polymer ?
#
loop_
_entity_poly.entity_id
_entity_poly.type
_entity_poly.pdbx_seq_one_letter_code
_entity_poly.pdbx_strand_id
1 'polypeptide(L)' 'MTVDEALPEVEIYLDRAFRAGYGEVVVIHGRGEGILRRAVHSLCKSLPYVTDFRLGSADEGGYGVTIVSFRR' A
#
# COMPACT_ATOMS: atom_id res chain seq x y z
N MET A 1 8.00 14.24 -0.56
CA MET A 1 8.31 12.87 -0.97
C MET A 1 7.82 12.68 -2.39
N THR A 2 8.75 12.42 -3.31
CA THR A 2 8.45 12.08 -4.70
C THR A 2 8.00 10.61 -4.79
N VAL A 3 7.55 10.18 -5.96
CA VAL A 3 7.23 8.76 -6.22
C VAL A 3 8.47 7.89 -6.07
N ASP A 4 9.61 8.36 -6.59
CA ASP A 4 10.87 7.62 -6.59
C ASP A 4 11.45 7.44 -5.18
N GLU A 5 11.16 8.37 -4.27
CA GLU A 5 11.49 8.24 -2.85
C GLU A 5 10.52 7.30 -2.11
N ALA A 6 9.21 7.42 -2.40
CA ALA A 6 8.17 6.70 -1.66
C ALA A 6 8.09 5.21 -1.98
N LEU A 7 8.22 4.83 -3.25
CA LEU A 7 7.97 3.45 -3.68
C LEU A 7 8.94 2.44 -3.07
N PRO A 8 10.27 2.69 -3.01
CA PRO A 8 11.19 1.78 -2.35
C PRO A 8 10.87 1.58 -0.87
N GLU A 9 10.45 2.63 -0.16
CA GLU A 9 10.07 2.52 1.25
C GLU A 9 8.80 1.68 1.44
N VAL A 10 7.79 1.88 0.58
CA VAL A 10 6.56 1.09 0.60
C VAL A 10 6.86 -0.38 0.28
N GLU A 11 7.69 -0.66 -0.72
CA GLU A 11 8.06 -2.03 -1.08
C GLU A 11 8.76 -2.75 0.08
N ILE A 12 9.74 -2.11 0.72
CA ILE A 12 10.44 -2.64 1.89
C ILE A 12 9.46 -2.89 3.05
N TYR A 13 8.52 -1.97 3.27
CA TYR A 13 7.50 -2.12 4.30
C TYR A 13 6.59 -3.32 4.04
N LEU A 14 6.11 -3.50 2.81
CA LEU A 14 5.23 -4.60 2.43
C LEU A 14 5.93 -5.96 2.53
N ASP A 15 7.19 -6.08 2.09
CA ASP A 15 7.98 -7.31 2.23
C ASP A 15 8.18 -7.67 3.72
N ARG A 16 8.52 -6.70 4.56
CA ARG A 16 8.66 -6.92 6.01
C ARG A 16 7.36 -7.35 6.66
N ALA A 17 6.25 -6.72 6.29
CA ALA A 17 4.94 -7.05 6.84
C ALA A 17 4.50 -8.47 6.46
N PHE A 18 4.69 -8.84 5.19
CA PHE A 18 4.42 -10.18 4.70
C PHE A 18 5.27 -11.23 5.45
N ARG A 19 6.58 -11.02 5.57
CA ARG A 19 7.48 -11.94 6.28
C ARG A 19 7.20 -12.04 7.78
N ALA A 20 6.68 -10.99 8.39
CA ALA A 20 6.25 -10.99 9.78
C ALA A 20 4.91 -11.72 10.00
N GLY A 21 4.25 -12.17 8.93
CA GLY A 21 3.00 -12.93 9.02
C GLY A 21 1.76 -12.06 9.25
N TYR A 22 1.83 -10.75 8.99
CA TYR A 22 0.63 -9.92 9.03
C TYR A 22 -0.34 -10.34 7.92
N GLY A 23 -1.65 -10.35 8.23
CA GLY A 23 -2.68 -10.63 7.23
C GLY A 23 -2.96 -9.43 6.32
N GLU A 24 -2.88 -8.23 6.87
CA GLU A 24 -3.14 -6.98 6.18
C GLU A 24 -2.32 -5.83 6.79
N VAL A 25 -2.10 -4.78 6.00
CA VAL A 25 -1.44 -3.55 6.42
C VAL A 25 -2.05 -2.32 5.76
N VAL A 26 -1.67 -1.15 6.28
CA VAL A 26 -2.18 0.15 5.86
C VAL A 26 -1.05 1.00 5.30
N VAL A 27 -1.19 1.45 4.06
CA VAL A 27 -0.27 2.39 3.42
C VAL A 27 -0.93 3.77 3.34
N ILE A 28 -0.40 4.73 4.11
CA ILE A 28 -0.87 6.11 4.12
C ILE A 28 -0.06 6.90 3.10
N HIS A 29 -0.64 7.17 1.93
CA HIS A 29 0.00 7.94 0.86
C HIS A 29 -0.54 9.38 0.74
N GLY A 30 -1.52 9.75 1.58
CA GLY A 30 -2.18 11.06 1.56
C GLY A 30 -3.19 11.20 0.41
N ARG A 31 -4.00 12.26 0.46
CA ARG A 31 -5.08 12.49 -0.52
C ARG A 31 -4.54 13.05 -1.85
N GLY A 32 -3.88 14.21 -1.79
CA GLY A 32 -3.20 14.88 -2.92
C GLY A 32 -3.95 14.80 -4.26
N GLU A 33 -3.18 14.82 -5.36
CA GLU A 33 -3.70 14.54 -6.72
C GLU A 33 -3.78 13.02 -7.03
N GLY A 34 -3.59 12.18 -6.01
CA GLY A 34 -3.59 10.73 -6.13
C GLY A 34 -2.40 10.15 -6.90
N ILE A 35 -1.31 10.89 -7.08
CA ILE A 35 -0.09 10.40 -7.76
C ILE A 35 0.48 9.20 -6.98
N LEU A 36 0.73 9.37 -5.67
CA LEU A 36 1.24 8.28 -4.83
C LEU A 36 0.24 7.12 -4.72
N ARG A 37 -1.07 7.40 -4.65
CA ARG A 37 -2.11 6.35 -4.69
C ARG A 37 -1.96 5.44 -5.91
N ARG A 38 -1.86 6.04 -7.11
CA ARG A 38 -1.72 5.27 -8.36
C ARG A 38 -0.41 4.48 -8.39
N ALA A 39 0.68 5.08 -7.92
CA ALA A 39 1.97 4.42 -7.83
C ALA A 39 1.95 3.21 -6.87
N VAL A 40 1.40 3.39 -5.66
CA VAL A 40 1.23 2.31 -4.67
C VAL A 40 0.35 1.19 -5.20
N HIS A 41 -0.77 1.52 -5.86
CA HIS A 41 -1.64 0.51 -6.47
C HIS A 41 -0.92 -0.25 -7.60
N SER A 42 -0.09 0.43 -8.39
CA SER A 42 0.73 -0.23 -9.42
C SER A 42 1.77 -1.17 -8.82
N LEU A 43 2.43 -0.76 -7.73
CA LEU A 43 3.37 -1.60 -6.99
C LEU A 43 2.67 -2.83 -6.41
N CYS A 44 1.49 -2.66 -5.78
CA CYS A 44 0.73 -3.78 -5.22
C CYS A 44 0.39 -4.84 -6.28
N LYS A 45 0.06 -4.42 -7.52
CA LYS A 45 -0.19 -5.34 -8.64
C LYS A 45 1.03 -6.14 -9.09
N SER A 46 2.24 -5.62 -8.90
CA SER A 46 3.48 -6.32 -9.28
C SER A 46 3.99 -7.29 -8.22
N LEU A 47 3.51 -7.19 -6.98
CA LEU A 47 3.99 -8.00 -5.86
C LEU A 47 3.18 -9.31 -5.75
N PRO A 48 3.79 -10.49 -5.96
CA PRO A 48 3.06 -11.76 -6.04
C PRO A 48 2.49 -12.24 -4.69
N TYR A 49 2.96 -11.68 -3.58
CA TYR A 49 2.49 -11.99 -2.23
C TYR A 49 1.34 -11.10 -1.76
N VAL A 50 0.97 -10.06 -2.54
CA VAL A 50 -0.23 -9.25 -2.32
C VAL A 50 -1.42 -9.95 -2.98
N THR A 51 -2.50 -10.14 -2.22
CA THR A 51 -3.73 -10.81 -2.70
C THR A 51 -4.83 -9.84 -3.07
N ASP A 52 -4.94 -8.74 -2.32
CA ASP A 52 -5.92 -7.70 -2.56
C ASP A 52 -5.41 -6.34 -2.09
N PHE A 53 -5.92 -5.27 -2.67
CA PHE A 53 -5.70 -3.92 -2.19
C PHE A 53 -6.91 -3.04 -2.51
N ARG A 54 -7.31 -2.22 -1.55
CA ARG A 54 -8.45 -1.32 -1.67
C ARG A 54 -8.16 0.02 -1.02
N LEU A 55 -8.96 1.03 -1.35
CA LEU A 55 -8.96 2.28 -0.60
C LEU A 55 -9.53 2.06 0.80
N GLY A 56 -9.06 2.87 1.75
CA GLY A 56 -9.66 2.94 3.08
C GLY A 56 -11.10 3.43 3.03
N SER A 57 -11.92 2.94 3.94
CA SER A 57 -13.24 3.48 4.27
C SER A 57 -13.12 4.84 5.00
N ALA A 58 -14.23 5.51 5.26
CA ALA A 58 -14.22 6.86 5.84
C ALA A 58 -13.52 6.91 7.22
N ASP A 59 -13.67 5.87 8.03
CA ASP A 59 -13.05 5.66 9.35
C ASP A 59 -11.60 5.17 9.27
N GLU A 60 -11.19 4.56 8.16
CA GLU A 60 -9.80 4.12 7.90
C GLU A 60 -8.93 5.20 7.23
N GLY A 61 -9.44 6.43 7.05
CA GLY A 61 -8.71 7.55 6.42
C GLY A 61 -9.09 7.82 4.96
N GLY A 62 -10.03 7.05 4.40
CA GLY A 62 -10.64 7.25 3.09
C GLY A 62 -9.65 7.10 1.93
N TYR A 63 -9.84 7.92 0.91
CA TYR A 63 -9.02 7.93 -0.32
C TYR A 63 -7.54 8.30 -0.12
N GLY A 64 -7.12 8.68 1.09
CA GLY A 64 -5.71 8.95 1.43
C GLY A 64 -4.92 7.72 1.85
N VAL A 65 -5.58 6.56 1.89
CA VAL A 65 -5.08 5.33 2.47
C VAL A 65 -5.38 4.16 1.54
N THR A 66 -4.44 3.22 1.44
CA THR A 66 -4.63 1.93 0.78
C THR A 66 -4.44 0.81 1.80
N ILE A 67 -5.44 -0.05 1.93
CA ILE A 67 -5.37 -1.29 2.70
C ILE A 67 -4.84 -2.38 1.77
N VAL A 68 -3.80 -3.10 2.20
CA VAL A 68 -3.14 -4.16 1.41
C VAL A 68 -3.25 -5.47 2.18
N SER A 69 -3.77 -6.51 1.52
CA SER A 69 -3.90 -7.87 2.07
C SER A 69 -2.87 -8.81 1.45
N PHE A 70 -2.39 -9.78 2.22
CA PHE A 70 -1.37 -10.73 1.78
C PHE A 70 -1.91 -12.15 1.62
N ARG A 71 -1.17 -12.96 0.85
CA ARG A 71 -1.41 -14.41 0.77
C ARG A 71 -0.91 -15.07 2.05
N ARG A 72 -1.66 -16.03 2.59
CA ARG A 72 -1.15 -16.92 3.65
C ARG A 72 -0.40 -18.10 3.06
#